data_AF-A0A6C0DB09-F1
#
_entry.id   AF-A0A6C0DB09-F1
#
_cell.length_a   1.000
_cell.length_b   1.000
_cell.length_c   1.000
_cell.angle_alpha   90.00
_cell.angle_beta   90.00
_cell.angle_gamma   90.00
#
_symmetry.space_group_name_H-M   'P 1'
#
loop_
_entity.id
_entity.type
_entity.pdbx_description
1 polymer ?
#
loop_
_entity_poly.entity_id
_entity_poly.type
_entity_poly.pdbx_seq_one_letter_code
_entity_poly.pdbx_strand_id
1 'polypeptide(L)'
;MPITTVAAFDLGIKNLSLCVAAFDTSGNSDSSNLTDIRRWTNMNLLAAGAESQSLTRCSCGGPASWSSPSPALATAGTLLCKRCAKKSAYLPLDISGSTVAAWRGWAVGHTALLGITDAVARKATKATLMEAASKVRLMPYKAKKAKGVSLQDILAGMETALDSELSVIATADRIRIENQPSEFAPHMKSVQMMLFALITHRLQREFGWTGTVEFANASVKTKGTNAGVGKGAKKSRKDAACAKVAALLSKAAVDSYPGAAAHLTWWQSQAKQDDLADAFLMCVDAGGGGH
;
A
#
# COMPACT_ATOMS: atom_id res chain seq x y z
N MET A 1 17.38 -12.87 26.21
CA MET A 1 17.20 -11.45 26.53
C MET A 1 15.71 -11.15 26.41
N PRO A 2 15.10 -10.34 27.30
CA PRO A 2 13.70 -9.98 27.19
C PRO A 2 13.49 -9.22 25.87
N ILE A 3 12.71 -9.82 24.96
CA ILE A 3 12.37 -9.23 23.67
C ILE A 3 10.95 -8.70 23.76
N THR A 4 10.72 -7.48 23.28
CA THR A 4 9.37 -6.98 23.01
C THR A 4 9.15 -6.91 21.49
N THR A 5 8.01 -7.41 21.04
CA THR A 5 7.58 -7.32 19.65
C THR A 5 6.46 -6.28 19.54
N VAL A 6 6.62 -5.34 18.62
CA VAL A 6 5.62 -4.30 18.35
C VAL A 6 5.14 -4.45 16.92
N ALA A 7 3.82 -4.49 16.74
CA ALA A 7 3.18 -4.27 15.45
C ALA A 7 2.66 -2.83 15.37
N ALA A 8 2.82 -2.15 14.26
CA ALA A 8 2.30 -0.81 14.07
C ALA A 8 1.65 -0.61 12.70
N PHE A 9 0.56 0.15 12.70
CA PHE A 9 -0.28 0.41 11.54
C PHE A 9 -0.38 1.90 11.23
N ASP A 10 0.09 2.28 10.04
CA ASP A 10 -0.19 3.57 9.42
C ASP A 10 -1.31 3.41 8.39
N LEU A 11 -2.31 4.29 8.46
CA LEU A 11 -3.60 4.09 7.82
C LEU A 11 -3.81 5.12 6.70
N GLY A 12 -4.23 4.65 5.53
CA GLY A 12 -4.87 5.46 4.50
C GLY A 12 -6.23 4.87 4.12
N ILE A 13 -7.04 5.63 3.36
CA ILE A 13 -8.31 5.09 2.82
C ILE A 13 -8.04 3.88 1.91
N LYS A 14 -6.95 3.94 1.14
CA LYS A 14 -6.58 2.94 0.15
C LYS A 14 -5.51 1.96 0.64
N ASN A 15 -4.63 2.42 1.52
CA ASN A 15 -3.41 1.72 1.87
C ASN A 15 -3.40 1.43 3.37
N LEU A 16 -2.86 0.27 3.76
CA LEU A 16 -2.60 -0.11 5.13
C LEU A 16 -1.12 -0.51 5.22
N SER A 17 -0.32 0.34 5.84
CA SER A 17 1.09 0.03 6.10
C SER A 17 1.20 -0.69 7.44
N LEU A 18 1.88 -1.83 7.44
CA LEU A 18 2.15 -2.66 8.61
C LEU A 18 3.66 -2.81 8.78
N CYS A 19 4.13 -2.64 10.01
CA CYS A 19 5.44 -3.09 10.43
C CYS A 19 5.30 -3.96 11.69
N VAL A 20 5.99 -5.10 11.75
CA VAL A 20 6.17 -5.92 12.95
C VAL A 20 7.67 -6.03 13.19
N ALA A 21 8.13 -5.51 14.32
CA ALA A 21 9.55 -5.44 14.67
C ALA A 21 9.77 -5.90 16.11
N ALA A 22 10.92 -6.53 16.35
CA ALA A 22 11.35 -7.01 17.66
C ALA A 22 12.50 -6.17 18.19
N PHE A 23 12.47 -5.92 19.50
CA PHE A 23 13.43 -5.08 20.21
C PHE A 23 13.95 -5.79 21.45
N ASP A 24 15.25 -5.68 21.68
CA ASP A 24 15.88 -6.09 22.94
C ASP A 24 15.62 -5.04 24.02
N THR A 25 15.07 -5.49 25.14
CA THR A 25 14.76 -4.63 26.30
C THR A 25 15.81 -4.73 27.42
N SER A 26 16.89 -5.50 27.21
CA SER A 26 17.99 -5.61 28.17
C SER A 26 19.10 -4.57 28.03
N GLY A 27 19.08 -3.78 26.93
CA GLY A 27 20.18 -2.88 26.54
C GLY A 27 20.15 -1.47 27.12
N ASN A 28 21.35 -0.91 27.31
CA ASN A 28 21.64 0.50 27.62
C ASN A 28 21.13 1.40 26.46
N SER A 29 20.59 2.59 26.77
CA SER A 29 19.86 3.51 25.86
C SER A 29 20.60 3.99 24.60
N ASP A 30 21.86 3.61 24.41
CA ASP A 30 22.77 4.22 23.42
C ASP A 30 22.89 3.43 22.10
N SER A 31 22.48 2.16 22.06
CA SER A 31 22.46 1.34 20.84
C SER A 31 21.05 1.21 20.25
N SER A 32 20.98 0.88 18.97
CA SER A 32 19.72 0.47 18.34
C SER A 32 19.24 -0.82 19.03
N ASN A 33 18.20 -0.74 19.85
CA ASN A 33 17.60 -1.94 20.46
C ASN A 33 16.83 -2.81 19.44
N LEU A 34 16.82 -2.45 18.15
CA LEU A 34 16.18 -3.24 17.11
C LEU A 34 16.96 -4.54 16.88
N THR A 35 16.27 -5.67 17.00
CA THR A 35 16.85 -7.01 16.77
C THR A 35 16.31 -7.69 15.53
N ASP A 36 15.09 -7.35 15.08
CA ASP A 36 14.49 -7.97 13.90
C ASP A 36 13.33 -7.14 13.31
N ILE A 37 13.10 -7.27 12.00
CA ILE A 37 11.90 -6.78 11.30
C ILE A 37 11.20 -7.97 10.65
N ARG A 38 10.24 -8.55 11.39
CA ARG A 38 9.50 -9.77 10.97
C ARG A 38 8.59 -9.52 9.78
N ARG A 39 8.01 -8.32 9.69
CA ARG A 39 7.15 -7.93 8.58
C ARG A 39 7.23 -6.43 8.34
N TRP A 40 7.28 -6.05 7.07
CA TRP A 40 7.13 -4.65 6.68
C TRP A 40 6.48 -4.59 5.31
N THR A 41 5.25 -4.08 5.23
CA THR A 41 4.46 -4.09 3.98
C THR A 41 3.49 -2.92 3.90
N ASN A 42 3.05 -2.60 2.69
CA ASN A 42 2.02 -1.61 2.41
C ASN A 42 0.97 -2.23 1.48
N MET A 43 -0.16 -2.61 2.08
CA MET A 43 -1.24 -3.35 1.44
C MET A 43 -2.29 -2.40 0.89
N ASN A 44 -2.84 -2.70 -0.28
CA ASN A 44 -3.91 -1.90 -0.89
C ASN A 44 -5.28 -2.53 -0.59
N LEU A 45 -6.04 -1.88 0.28
CA LEU A 45 -7.38 -2.31 0.71
C LEU A 45 -8.39 -2.34 -0.45
N LEU A 46 -8.15 -1.58 -1.53
CA LEU A 46 -9.06 -1.55 -2.69
C LEU A 46 -8.74 -2.61 -3.74
N ALA A 47 -7.81 -3.51 -3.44
CA ALA A 47 -7.35 -4.56 -4.32
C ALA A 47 -7.07 -5.84 -3.50
N ALA A 48 -8.01 -6.18 -2.61
CA ALA A 48 -7.99 -7.41 -1.84
C ALA A 48 -6.69 -7.61 -1.04
N GLY A 49 -6.17 -6.54 -0.43
CA GLY A 49 -4.96 -6.60 0.40
C GLY A 49 -3.64 -6.77 -0.36
N ALA A 50 -3.65 -6.86 -1.69
CA ALA A 50 -2.43 -7.02 -2.48
C ALA A 50 -1.45 -5.85 -2.27
N GLU A 51 -0.15 -6.12 -2.37
CA GLU A 51 0.89 -5.12 -2.14
C GLU A 51 0.71 -3.90 -3.08
N SER A 52 0.71 -2.70 -2.51
CA SER A 52 0.37 -1.46 -3.22
C SER A 52 1.27 -1.19 -4.44
N GLN A 53 2.52 -1.65 -4.39
CA GLN A 53 3.49 -1.51 -5.48
C GLN A 53 3.18 -2.45 -6.66
N SER A 54 2.81 -3.70 -6.41
CA SER A 54 2.53 -4.68 -7.49
C SER A 54 1.33 -4.28 -8.33
N LEU A 55 0.41 -3.50 -7.76
CA LEU A 55 -0.82 -3.05 -8.42
C LEU A 55 -0.68 -1.78 -9.25
N THR A 56 0.49 -1.13 -9.24
CA THR A 56 0.72 0.11 -10.00
C THR A 56 1.96 0.06 -10.88
N ARG A 57 2.65 -1.08 -10.90
CA ARG A 57 3.90 -1.27 -11.62
C ARG A 57 3.78 -2.42 -12.61
N CYS A 58 4.55 -2.28 -13.68
CA CYS A 58 4.85 -3.36 -14.58
C CYS A 58 5.81 -4.34 -13.89
N SER A 59 5.88 -5.59 -14.37
CA SER A 59 6.87 -6.58 -13.92
C SER A 59 8.32 -6.08 -14.00
N CYS A 60 8.61 -5.12 -14.89
CA CYS A 60 9.92 -4.49 -14.98
C CYS A 60 10.16 -3.34 -13.96
N GLY A 61 9.24 -3.10 -13.01
CA GLY A 61 9.27 -2.00 -12.04
C GLY A 61 8.84 -0.63 -12.57
N GLY A 62 8.64 -0.48 -13.89
CA GLY A 62 8.18 0.76 -14.50
C GLY A 62 6.73 1.10 -14.12
N PRO A 63 6.32 2.39 -14.09
CA PRO A 63 4.95 2.78 -13.77
C PRO A 63 3.97 2.24 -14.82
N ALA A 64 2.92 1.56 -14.35
CA ALA A 64 1.89 1.01 -15.22
C ALA A 64 1.13 2.14 -15.94
N SER A 65 0.89 1.95 -17.24
CA SER A 65 0.11 2.86 -18.08
C SER A 65 -0.99 2.11 -18.84
N TRP A 66 -0.86 0.79 -18.98
CA TRP A 66 -1.87 -0.08 -19.56
C TRP A 66 -2.07 -1.35 -18.73
N SER A 67 -3.23 -1.95 -18.90
CA SER A 67 -3.62 -3.26 -18.39
C SER A 67 -4.08 -4.12 -19.55
N SER A 68 -3.79 -5.42 -19.48
CA SER A 68 -4.32 -6.43 -20.40
C SER A 68 -5.51 -7.11 -19.70
N PRO A 69 -6.77 -6.68 -19.93
CA PRO A 69 -7.87 -7.06 -19.04
C PRO A 69 -8.51 -8.38 -19.45
N SER A 70 -8.41 -8.77 -20.72
CA SER A 70 -9.13 -9.93 -21.22
C SER A 70 -8.36 -11.23 -20.95
N PRO A 71 -9.01 -12.27 -20.41
CA PRO A 71 -8.47 -13.63 -20.31
C PRO A 71 -8.03 -14.21 -21.65
N ALA A 72 -8.57 -13.69 -22.76
CA ALA A 72 -8.20 -14.10 -24.12
C ALA A 72 -6.77 -13.65 -24.52
N LEU A 73 -6.13 -12.79 -23.73
CA LEU A 73 -4.77 -12.32 -23.96
C LEU A 73 -3.82 -13.17 -23.11
N ALA A 74 -2.70 -13.63 -23.70
CA ALA A 74 -1.65 -14.34 -22.96
C ALA A 74 -1.06 -13.54 -21.77
N THR A 75 -1.41 -12.26 -21.66
CA THR A 75 -0.98 -11.32 -20.60
C THR A 75 -2.14 -10.89 -19.69
N ALA A 76 -3.26 -11.63 -19.67
CA ALA A 76 -4.43 -11.29 -18.85
C ALA A 76 -4.06 -10.92 -17.40
N GLY A 77 -4.62 -9.83 -16.90
CA GLY A 77 -4.33 -9.30 -15.57
C GLY A 77 -2.98 -8.57 -15.43
N THR A 78 -2.14 -8.54 -16.47
CA THR A 78 -0.80 -7.92 -16.39
C THR A 78 -0.86 -6.41 -16.59
N LEU A 79 -0.09 -5.69 -15.76
CA LEU A 79 0.15 -4.26 -15.92
C LEU A 79 1.42 -3.99 -16.73
N LEU A 80 1.36 -3.05 -17.67
CA LEU A 80 2.44 -2.73 -18.60
C LEU A 80 2.82 -1.25 -18.53
N CYS A 81 4.12 -0.96 -18.49
CA CYS A 81 4.66 0.40 -18.59
C CYS A 81 4.84 0.80 -20.07
N LYS A 82 5.20 2.07 -20.32
CA LYS A 82 5.41 2.60 -21.70
C LYS A 82 6.46 1.83 -22.50
N ARG A 83 7.47 1.31 -21.83
CA ARG A 83 8.54 0.54 -22.47
C ARG A 83 8.07 -0.87 -22.82
N CYS A 84 7.44 -1.57 -21.88
CA CYS A 84 7.00 -2.95 -22.07
C CYS A 84 5.78 -3.06 -22.99
N ALA A 85 4.89 -2.07 -22.99
CA ALA A 85 3.75 -2.03 -23.90
C ALA A 85 4.18 -2.00 -25.38
N LYS A 86 5.29 -1.33 -25.71
CA LYS A 86 5.86 -1.34 -27.08
C LYS A 86 6.40 -2.70 -27.52
N LYS A 87 6.74 -3.57 -26.56
CA LYS A 87 7.21 -4.93 -26.82
C LYS A 87 6.08 -5.97 -26.74
N SER A 88 4.86 -5.55 -26.40
CA SER A 88 3.72 -6.43 -26.31
C SER A 88 3.23 -6.81 -27.70
N ALA A 89 2.70 -8.03 -27.84
CA ALA A 89 1.96 -8.44 -29.04
C ALA A 89 0.69 -7.60 -29.28
N TYR A 90 0.21 -6.90 -28.24
CA TYR A 90 -0.99 -6.09 -28.30
C TYR A 90 -0.65 -4.60 -28.29
N LEU A 91 -1.30 -3.85 -29.18
CA LEU A 91 -1.11 -2.42 -29.27
C LEU A 91 -1.88 -1.68 -28.16
N PRO A 92 -1.28 -0.64 -27.55
CA PRO A 92 -1.99 0.35 -26.75
C PRO A 92 -3.25 0.89 -27.43
N LEU A 93 -4.36 0.92 -26.69
CA LEU A 93 -5.54 1.64 -27.11
C LEU A 93 -5.36 3.13 -26.83
N ASP A 94 -5.43 3.95 -27.88
CA ASP A 94 -5.25 5.39 -27.80
C ASP A 94 -6.58 6.16 -27.83
N ILE A 95 -7.49 5.84 -26.89
CA ILE A 95 -8.79 6.55 -26.77
C ILE A 95 -9.28 6.70 -25.31
N SER A 96 -8.43 6.57 -24.29
CA SER A 96 -8.94 6.63 -22.90
C SER A 96 -9.40 8.02 -22.48
N GLY A 97 -10.67 8.10 -22.05
CA GLY A 97 -11.27 9.33 -21.51
C GLY A 97 -12.19 10.05 -22.50
N SER A 98 -12.33 9.56 -23.72
CA SER A 98 -13.15 10.18 -24.75
C SER A 98 -14.64 9.82 -24.63
N THR A 99 -15.48 10.66 -25.25
CA THR A 99 -16.94 10.54 -25.28
C THR A 99 -17.38 9.26 -26.00
N VAL A 100 -18.66 8.85 -25.85
CA VAL A 100 -19.21 7.70 -26.60
C VAL A 100 -18.99 7.88 -28.11
N ALA A 101 -19.08 9.11 -28.63
CA ALA A 101 -18.84 9.41 -30.04
C ALA A 101 -17.41 9.05 -30.50
N ALA A 102 -16.40 9.36 -29.69
CA ALA A 102 -15.01 9.01 -30.01
C ALA A 102 -14.77 7.49 -29.98
N TRP A 103 -15.41 6.79 -29.04
CA TRP A 103 -15.38 5.32 -29.00
C TRP A 103 -16.00 4.71 -30.26
N ARG A 104 -17.15 5.23 -30.70
CA ARG A 104 -17.82 4.80 -31.93
C ARG A 104 -16.98 5.10 -33.17
N GLY A 105 -16.38 6.29 -33.24
CA GLY A 105 -15.48 6.68 -34.33
C GLY A 105 -14.27 5.76 -34.45
N TRP A 106 -13.63 5.44 -33.32
CA TRP A 106 -12.53 4.48 -33.31
C TRP A 106 -12.98 3.08 -33.72
N ALA A 107 -14.12 2.60 -33.20
CA ALA A 107 -14.63 1.26 -33.48
C ALA A 107 -14.99 1.05 -34.96
N VAL A 108 -15.54 2.08 -35.62
CA VAL A 108 -15.81 2.05 -37.07
C VAL A 108 -14.53 1.81 -37.87
N GLY A 109 -13.40 2.42 -37.49
CA GLY A 109 -12.10 2.18 -38.13
C GLY A 109 -11.46 0.82 -37.80
N HIS A 110 -12.07 0.01 -36.93
CA HIS A 110 -11.49 -1.22 -36.40
C HIS A 110 -12.51 -2.39 -36.37
N THR A 111 -13.56 -2.34 -37.19
CA THR A 111 -14.65 -3.33 -37.21
C THR A 111 -14.18 -4.75 -37.46
N ALA A 112 -13.26 -4.94 -38.42
CA ALA A 112 -12.64 -6.24 -38.71
C ALA A 112 -11.86 -6.81 -37.50
N LEU A 113 -11.12 -5.96 -36.78
CA LEU A 113 -10.37 -6.37 -35.58
C LEU A 113 -11.32 -6.74 -34.44
N LEU A 114 -12.42 -6.00 -34.29
CA LEU A 114 -13.39 -6.19 -33.21
C LEU A 114 -14.41 -7.30 -33.50
N GLY A 115 -14.49 -7.80 -34.73
CA GLY A 115 -15.51 -8.76 -35.15
C GLY A 115 -16.93 -8.19 -35.11
N ILE A 116 -17.10 -6.90 -35.37
CA ILE A 116 -18.42 -6.21 -35.38
C ILE A 116 -18.63 -5.47 -36.70
N THR A 117 -19.87 -5.12 -37.03
CA THR A 117 -20.17 -4.29 -38.22
C THR A 117 -20.18 -2.79 -37.88
N ASP A 118 -20.04 -1.94 -38.90
CA ASP A 118 -20.14 -0.48 -38.75
C ASP A 118 -21.46 -0.03 -38.11
N ALA A 119 -22.58 -0.68 -38.49
CA ALA A 119 -23.89 -0.41 -37.94
C ALA A 119 -23.95 -0.70 -36.44
N VAL A 120 -23.32 -1.81 -36.01
CA VAL A 120 -23.20 -2.17 -34.59
C VAL A 120 -22.28 -1.17 -33.88
N ALA A 121 -21.11 -0.86 -34.45
CA ALA A 121 -20.15 0.07 -33.87
C ALA A 121 -20.76 1.46 -33.60
N ARG A 122 -21.58 1.99 -34.52
CA ARG A 122 -22.22 3.32 -34.40
C ARG A 122 -23.32 3.38 -33.35
N LYS A 123 -23.95 2.25 -33.00
CA LYS A 123 -25.05 2.19 -32.02
C LYS A 123 -24.60 1.67 -30.65
N ALA A 124 -23.49 0.95 -30.59
CA ALA A 124 -22.97 0.36 -29.38
C ALA A 124 -22.74 1.39 -28.26
N THR A 125 -22.90 0.91 -27.03
CA THR A 125 -22.57 1.70 -25.84
C THR A 125 -21.07 1.73 -25.62
N LYS A 126 -20.58 2.70 -24.84
CA LYS A 126 -19.17 2.74 -24.46
C LYS A 126 -18.72 1.48 -23.72
N ALA A 127 -19.56 0.91 -22.86
CA ALA A 127 -19.25 -0.32 -22.13
C ALA A 127 -19.02 -1.51 -23.08
N THR A 128 -19.92 -1.70 -24.05
CA THR A 128 -19.81 -2.76 -25.07
C THR A 128 -18.53 -2.61 -25.91
N LEU A 129 -18.22 -1.38 -26.34
CA LEU A 129 -17.02 -1.11 -27.13
C LEU A 129 -15.72 -1.27 -26.30
N MET A 130 -15.76 -0.89 -25.01
CA MET A 130 -14.64 -1.13 -24.09
C MET A 130 -14.38 -2.62 -23.90
N GLU A 131 -15.43 -3.43 -23.75
CA GLU A 131 -15.31 -4.88 -23.62
C GLU A 131 -14.71 -5.49 -24.89
N ALA A 132 -15.21 -5.14 -26.08
CA ALA A 132 -14.68 -5.64 -27.35
C ALA A 132 -13.21 -5.23 -27.56
N ALA A 133 -12.86 -3.97 -27.31
CA ALA A 133 -11.50 -3.47 -27.41
C ALA A 133 -10.54 -4.20 -26.45
N SER A 134 -11.00 -4.53 -25.24
CA SER A 134 -10.19 -5.23 -24.23
C SER A 134 -9.70 -6.62 -24.67
N LYS A 135 -10.34 -7.20 -25.69
CA LYS A 135 -9.99 -8.52 -26.25
C LYS A 135 -8.88 -8.44 -27.31
N VAL A 136 -8.53 -7.24 -27.79
CA VAL A 136 -7.62 -7.06 -28.95
C VAL A 136 -6.60 -5.92 -28.78
N ARG A 137 -6.71 -5.14 -27.70
CA ARG A 137 -5.84 -4.00 -27.40
C ARG A 137 -5.51 -3.95 -25.90
N LEU A 138 -4.39 -3.31 -25.59
CA LEU A 138 -4.05 -2.96 -24.21
C LEU A 138 -4.90 -1.76 -23.77
N MET A 139 -5.61 -1.91 -22.65
CA MET A 139 -6.49 -0.86 -22.15
C MET A 139 -5.71 0.10 -21.26
N PRO A 140 -5.96 1.42 -21.34
CA PRO A 140 -5.28 2.37 -20.46
C PRO A 140 -5.63 2.10 -19.00
N TYR A 141 -4.58 1.98 -18.19
CA TYR A 141 -4.71 1.66 -16.78
C TYR A 141 -4.85 2.96 -15.97
N LYS A 142 -5.87 3.00 -15.11
CA LYS A 142 -6.00 4.02 -14.08
C LYS A 142 -6.26 3.31 -12.76
N ALA A 143 -5.35 3.49 -11.80
CA ALA A 143 -5.53 2.95 -10.46
C ALA A 143 -6.84 3.47 -9.85
N LYS A 144 -7.61 2.58 -9.21
CA LYS A 144 -8.84 2.96 -8.48
C LYS A 144 -8.48 4.07 -7.48
N LYS A 145 -9.22 5.18 -7.56
CA LYS A 145 -9.08 6.31 -6.64
C LYS A 145 -9.87 6.00 -5.36
N ALA A 146 -9.42 6.55 -4.24
CA ALA A 146 -10.08 6.39 -2.94
C ALA A 146 -11.42 7.14 -2.82
N LYS A 147 -11.68 8.12 -3.70
CA LYS A 147 -12.90 8.92 -3.64
C LYS A 147 -14.12 8.07 -4.00
N GLY A 148 -15.09 8.01 -3.09
CA GLY A 148 -16.37 7.30 -3.30
C GLY A 148 -16.32 5.80 -3.01
N VAL A 149 -15.26 5.30 -2.37
CA VAL A 149 -15.21 3.93 -1.87
C VAL A 149 -16.09 3.83 -0.61
N SER A 150 -16.89 2.77 -0.51
CA SER A 150 -17.71 2.50 0.67
C SER A 150 -16.88 1.96 1.83
N LEU A 151 -17.36 2.10 3.07
CA LEU A 151 -16.69 1.48 4.22
C LEU A 151 -16.76 -0.06 4.12
N GLN A 152 -17.79 -0.61 3.48
CA GLN A 152 -17.92 -2.05 3.24
C GLN A 152 -16.80 -2.59 2.32
N ASP A 153 -16.48 -1.87 1.23
CA ASP A 153 -15.37 -2.24 0.34
C ASP A 153 -14.03 -2.22 1.11
N ILE A 154 -13.85 -1.24 2.00
CA ILE A 154 -12.64 -1.11 2.83
C ILE A 154 -12.57 -2.24 3.85
N LEU A 155 -13.70 -2.59 4.49
CA LEU A 155 -13.78 -3.69 5.44
C LEU A 155 -13.35 -5.01 4.79
N ALA A 156 -13.96 -5.37 3.65
CA ALA A 156 -13.61 -6.59 2.92
C ALA A 156 -12.13 -6.62 2.51
N GLY A 157 -11.60 -5.46 2.11
CA GLY A 157 -10.18 -5.28 1.83
C GLY A 157 -9.28 -5.50 3.04
N MET A 158 -9.67 -4.99 4.21
CA MET A 158 -8.96 -5.19 5.47
C MET A 158 -9.01 -6.65 5.92
N GLU A 159 -10.17 -7.30 5.83
CA GLU A 159 -10.31 -8.73 6.18
C GLU A 159 -9.35 -9.57 5.37
N THR A 160 -9.34 -9.37 4.03
CA THR A 160 -8.43 -10.09 3.14
C THR A 160 -6.96 -9.79 3.47
N ALA A 161 -6.62 -8.52 3.74
CA ALA A 161 -5.26 -8.14 4.11
C ALA A 161 -4.82 -8.80 5.43
N LEU A 162 -5.73 -8.90 6.41
CA LEU A 162 -5.45 -9.51 7.71
C LEU A 162 -5.35 -11.03 7.64
N ASP A 163 -6.08 -11.71 6.74
CA ASP A 163 -5.98 -13.16 6.57
C ASP A 163 -4.53 -13.64 6.34
N SER A 164 -3.74 -12.86 5.59
CA SER A 164 -2.33 -13.17 5.35
C SER A 164 -1.36 -12.71 6.43
N GLU A 165 -1.78 -11.83 7.34
CA GLU A 165 -0.86 -11.12 8.26
C GLU A 165 -1.15 -11.42 9.74
N LEU A 166 -2.31 -11.95 10.09
CA LEU A 166 -2.71 -12.15 11.50
C LEU A 166 -1.75 -13.03 12.27
N SER A 167 -1.19 -14.06 11.65
CA SER A 167 -0.22 -14.95 12.30
C SER A 167 1.04 -14.22 12.74
N VAL A 168 1.57 -13.30 11.92
CA VAL A 168 2.74 -12.49 12.30
C VAL A 168 2.37 -11.38 13.27
N ILE A 169 1.19 -10.76 13.13
CA ILE A 169 0.68 -9.74 14.06
C ILE A 169 0.48 -10.35 15.46
N ALA A 170 -0.01 -11.58 15.56
CA ALA A 170 -0.23 -12.29 16.82
C ALA A 170 1.06 -12.50 17.63
N THR A 171 2.24 -12.36 17.01
CA THR A 171 3.53 -12.43 17.70
C THR A 171 3.90 -11.14 18.45
N ALA A 172 3.12 -10.06 18.28
CA ALA A 172 3.36 -8.78 18.93
C ALA A 172 2.83 -8.74 20.36
N ASP A 173 3.58 -8.14 21.30
CA ASP A 173 3.08 -7.87 22.65
C ASP A 173 2.21 -6.61 22.68
N ARG A 174 2.53 -5.68 21.78
CA ARG A 174 1.88 -4.38 21.63
C ARG A 174 1.55 -4.11 20.18
N ILE A 175 0.35 -3.59 19.95
CA ILE A 175 -0.09 -3.12 18.64
C ILE A 175 -0.33 -1.62 18.72
N ARG A 176 0.23 -0.87 17.79
CA ARG A 176 0.00 0.58 17.68
C ARG A 176 -0.74 0.92 16.40
N ILE A 177 -1.79 1.71 16.54
CA ILE A 177 -2.55 2.24 15.41
C ILE A 177 -2.37 3.75 15.42
N GLU A 178 -2.03 4.36 14.27
CA GLU A 178 -1.95 5.82 14.21
C GLU A 178 -3.31 6.45 14.57
N ASN A 179 -3.28 7.42 15.49
CA ASN A 179 -4.45 8.20 15.85
C ASN A 179 -4.76 9.25 14.79
N GLN A 180 -5.86 9.04 14.05
CA GLN A 180 -6.31 9.97 13.03
C GLN A 180 -7.11 11.13 13.65
N PRO A 181 -6.87 12.39 13.24
CA PRO A 181 -7.63 13.53 13.74
C PRO A 181 -9.06 13.51 13.18
N SER A 182 -10.06 13.46 14.06
CA SER A 182 -11.48 13.35 13.69
C SER A 182 -12.00 14.58 12.94
N GLU A 183 -11.56 15.78 13.33
CA GLU A 183 -12.01 17.06 12.76
C GLU A 183 -11.70 17.21 11.27
N PHE A 184 -10.57 16.67 10.82
CA PHE A 184 -10.07 16.88 9.45
C PHE A 184 -10.20 15.64 8.55
N ALA A 185 -10.47 14.47 9.12
CA ALA A 185 -10.55 13.21 8.38
C ALA A 185 -11.52 12.20 9.02
N PRO A 186 -12.84 12.50 9.08
CA PRO A 186 -13.83 11.62 9.74
C PRO A 186 -13.89 10.22 9.12
N HIS A 187 -13.66 10.12 7.82
CA HIS A 187 -13.57 8.83 7.12
C HIS A 187 -12.37 8.00 7.59
N MET A 188 -11.19 8.64 7.77
CA MET A 188 -10.00 7.97 8.29
C MET A 188 -10.18 7.52 9.74
N LYS A 189 -10.93 8.28 10.55
CA LYS A 189 -11.27 7.86 11.92
C LYS A 189 -12.15 6.61 11.93
N SER A 190 -13.10 6.51 10.99
CA SER A 190 -13.93 5.30 10.85
C SER A 190 -13.08 4.08 10.46
N VAL A 191 -12.17 4.25 9.48
CA VAL A 191 -11.20 3.23 9.06
C VAL A 191 -10.31 2.79 10.23
N GLN A 192 -9.82 3.73 11.05
CA GLN A 192 -9.06 3.43 12.28
C GLN A 192 -9.85 2.54 13.25
N MET A 193 -11.11 2.89 13.50
CA MET A 193 -11.94 2.13 14.44
C MET A 193 -12.34 0.75 13.90
N MET A 194 -12.55 0.63 12.60
CA MET A 194 -12.78 -0.66 11.95
C MET A 194 -11.58 -1.58 12.10
N LEU A 195 -10.37 -1.08 11.82
CA LEU A 195 -9.13 -1.85 12.00
C LEU A 195 -8.99 -2.29 13.46
N PHE A 196 -9.13 -1.37 14.41
CA PHE A 196 -9.07 -1.67 15.85
C PHE A 196 -10.02 -2.82 16.23
N ALA A 197 -11.31 -2.69 15.91
CA ALA A 197 -12.31 -3.69 16.27
C ALA A 197 -12.00 -5.05 15.63
N LEU A 198 -11.61 -5.04 14.34
CA LEU A 198 -11.34 -6.26 13.58
C LEU A 198 -10.10 -6.99 14.09
N ILE A 199 -8.96 -6.30 14.26
CA ILE A 199 -7.72 -6.96 14.71
C ILE A 199 -7.86 -7.47 16.14
N THR A 200 -8.45 -6.68 17.04
CA THR A 200 -8.58 -7.09 18.45
C THR A 200 -9.46 -8.33 18.56
N HIS A 201 -10.61 -8.34 17.88
CA HIS A 201 -11.49 -9.50 17.89
C HIS A 201 -10.82 -10.74 17.28
N ARG A 202 -10.24 -10.62 16.09
CA ARG A 202 -9.65 -11.76 15.38
C ARG A 202 -8.44 -12.34 16.11
N LEU A 203 -7.54 -11.49 16.61
CA LEU A 203 -6.37 -11.96 17.36
C LEU A 203 -6.77 -12.70 18.65
N GLN A 204 -7.77 -12.20 19.38
CA GLN A 204 -8.28 -12.87 20.57
C GLN A 204 -8.94 -14.22 20.23
N ARG A 205 -9.75 -14.27 19.17
CA ARG A 205 -10.54 -15.46 18.82
C ARG A 205 -9.73 -16.55 18.11
N GLU A 206 -8.83 -16.16 17.23
CA GLU A 206 -8.09 -17.09 16.36
C GLU A 206 -6.70 -17.46 16.94
N PHE A 207 -6.09 -16.57 17.75
CA PHE A 207 -4.73 -16.76 18.26
C PHE A 207 -4.63 -16.71 19.80
N GLY A 208 -5.75 -16.49 20.51
CA GLY A 208 -5.73 -16.36 21.98
C GLY A 208 -4.89 -15.18 22.46
N TRP A 209 -4.74 -14.15 21.63
CA TRP A 209 -3.83 -13.04 21.88
C TRP A 209 -4.26 -12.16 23.07
N THR A 210 -3.34 -11.87 23.97
CA THR A 210 -3.58 -11.12 25.22
C THR A 210 -2.77 -9.82 25.33
N GLY A 211 -2.17 -9.36 24.24
CA GLY A 211 -1.40 -8.12 24.22
C GLY A 211 -2.28 -6.88 24.31
N THR A 212 -1.68 -5.71 24.09
CA THR A 212 -2.37 -4.42 24.19
C THR A 212 -2.40 -3.67 22.87
N VAL A 213 -3.50 -2.96 22.61
CA VAL A 213 -3.63 -2.07 21.44
C VAL A 213 -3.64 -0.62 21.91
N GLU A 214 -2.78 0.20 21.34
CA GLU A 214 -2.58 1.60 21.68
C GLU A 214 -2.78 2.50 20.45
N PHE A 215 -3.23 3.74 20.69
CA PHE A 215 -3.29 4.75 19.64
C PHE A 215 -2.08 5.69 19.74
N ALA A 216 -1.26 5.72 18.68
CA ALA A 216 -0.05 6.53 18.62
C ALA A 216 -0.34 7.90 18.00
N ASN A 217 0.15 8.98 18.63
CA ASN A 217 0.07 10.31 18.03
C ASN A 217 0.97 10.42 16.81
N ALA A 218 0.50 11.07 15.74
CA ALA A 218 1.29 11.26 14.51
C ALA A 218 2.66 11.94 14.74
N SER A 219 2.80 12.74 15.81
CA SER A 219 4.04 13.44 16.15
C SER A 219 5.19 12.51 16.59
N VAL A 220 4.91 11.28 17.04
CA VAL A 220 5.96 10.34 17.49
C VAL A 220 6.94 10.01 16.35
N LYS A 221 6.44 9.98 15.12
CA LYS A 221 7.18 9.69 13.89
C LYS A 221 8.31 10.71 13.65
N THR A 222 8.06 11.99 13.95
CA THR A 222 9.03 13.09 13.74
C THR A 222 9.70 13.57 15.02
N LYS A 223 9.47 12.90 16.16
CA LYS A 223 10.10 13.26 17.45
C LYS A 223 11.63 13.20 17.33
N GLY A 224 12.30 14.24 17.81
CA GLY A 224 13.77 14.38 17.72
C GLY A 224 14.29 14.79 16.33
N THR A 225 13.42 15.17 15.40
CA THR A 225 13.83 15.73 14.09
C THR A 225 13.62 17.24 14.07
N ASN A 226 14.46 17.97 13.32
CA ASN A 226 14.32 19.42 13.11
C ASN A 226 13.25 19.77 12.06
N ALA A 227 12.19 18.95 11.95
CA ALA A 227 11.17 19.16 10.93
C ALA A 227 10.28 20.38 11.25
N GLY A 228 9.91 21.13 10.22
CA GLY A 228 9.08 22.32 10.37
C GLY A 228 7.68 22.04 10.93
N VAL A 229 7.11 23.04 11.60
CA VAL A 229 5.76 23.00 12.19
C VAL A 229 4.72 23.53 11.19
N GLY A 230 3.47 23.06 11.27
CA GLY A 230 2.35 23.58 10.50
C GLY A 230 2.05 22.86 9.16
N LYS A 231 1.02 23.30 8.44
CA LYS A 231 0.52 22.65 7.21
C LYS A 231 1.53 22.70 6.05
N GLY A 232 2.32 23.80 5.95
CA GLY A 232 3.34 23.97 4.91
C GLY A 232 4.55 23.04 5.02
N ALA A 233 4.82 22.51 6.22
CA ALA A 233 5.95 21.62 6.49
C ALA A 233 5.64 20.13 6.28
N LYS A 234 4.54 19.79 5.59
CA LYS A 234 4.14 18.39 5.36
C LYS A 234 5.23 17.60 4.63
N LYS A 235 5.85 18.18 3.59
CA LYS A 235 6.91 17.52 2.82
C LYS A 235 8.17 17.33 3.66
N SER A 236 8.63 18.37 4.37
CA SER A 236 9.83 18.28 5.20
C SER A 236 9.67 17.28 6.36
N ARG A 237 8.47 17.13 6.93
CA ARG A 237 8.20 16.06 7.92
C ARG A 237 8.34 14.65 7.34
N LYS A 238 7.82 14.43 6.12
CA LYS A 238 7.97 13.14 5.44
C LYS A 238 9.43 12.84 5.12
N ASP A 239 10.12 13.82 4.56
CA ASP A 239 11.54 13.67 4.21
C ASP A 239 12.39 13.42 5.48
N ALA A 240 12.07 14.08 6.61
CA ALA A 240 12.72 13.86 7.90
C ALA A 240 12.44 12.48 8.50
N ALA A 241 11.20 11.98 8.42
CA ALA A 241 10.86 10.62 8.84
C ALA A 241 11.64 9.58 8.04
N CYS A 242 11.69 9.71 6.71
CA CYS A 242 12.49 8.83 5.85
C CYS A 242 13.98 8.89 6.21
N ALA A 243 14.54 10.09 6.40
CA ALA A 243 15.94 10.23 6.81
C ALA A 243 16.23 9.54 8.16
N LYS A 244 15.31 9.66 9.13
CA LYS A 244 15.39 8.99 10.43
C LYS A 244 15.39 7.47 10.28
N VAL A 245 14.52 6.91 9.44
CA VAL A 245 14.49 5.46 9.15
C VAL A 245 15.81 4.99 8.55
N ALA A 246 16.33 5.71 7.55
CA ALA A 246 17.61 5.36 6.93
C ALA A 246 18.74 5.33 7.98
N ALA A 247 18.83 6.35 8.82
CA ALA A 247 19.84 6.44 9.88
C ALA A 247 19.71 5.29 10.91
N LEU A 248 18.49 4.98 11.35
CA LEU A 248 18.23 3.91 12.30
C LEU A 248 18.61 2.54 11.74
N LEU A 249 18.24 2.24 10.49
CA LEU A 249 18.58 0.96 9.86
C LEU A 249 20.06 0.84 9.55
N SER A 250 20.72 1.92 9.11
CA SER A 250 22.18 1.91 8.91
C SER A 250 22.93 1.68 10.22
N LYS A 251 22.50 2.31 11.32
CA LYS A 251 23.08 2.08 12.65
C LYS A 251 22.82 0.65 13.12
N ALA A 252 21.58 0.18 13.03
CA ALA A 252 21.20 -1.19 13.41
C ALA A 252 22.00 -2.26 12.64
N ALA A 253 22.26 -2.04 11.35
CA ALA A 253 23.04 -2.96 10.51
C ALA A 253 24.47 -3.19 11.03
N VAL A 254 25.04 -2.21 11.72
CA VAL A 254 26.37 -2.28 12.32
C VAL A 254 26.30 -2.80 13.76
N ASP A 255 25.36 -2.26 14.55
CA ASP A 255 25.40 -2.39 16.00
C ASP A 255 24.67 -3.64 16.53
N SER A 256 23.50 -3.98 15.97
CA SER A 256 22.53 -4.85 16.65
C SER A 256 21.84 -5.90 15.78
N TYR A 257 21.59 -5.56 14.51
CA TYR A 257 20.80 -6.35 13.58
C TYR A 257 21.38 -6.25 12.16
N PRO A 258 22.33 -7.13 11.78
CA PRO A 258 22.91 -7.14 10.43
C PRO A 258 21.88 -7.23 9.29
N GLY A 259 20.72 -7.86 9.54
CA GLY A 259 19.60 -7.94 8.60
C GLY A 259 19.00 -6.57 8.23
N ALA A 260 19.21 -5.53 9.04
CA ALA A 260 18.74 -4.17 8.78
C ALA A 260 19.24 -3.62 7.43
N ALA A 261 20.42 -4.03 6.96
CA ALA A 261 20.94 -3.61 5.65
C ALA A 261 20.07 -4.08 4.48
N ALA A 262 19.54 -5.31 4.56
CA ALA A 262 18.63 -5.85 3.55
C ALA A 262 17.28 -5.11 3.59
N HIS A 263 16.76 -4.84 4.79
CA HIS A 263 15.52 -4.07 4.97
C HIS A 263 15.66 -2.62 4.48
N LEU A 264 16.82 -1.98 4.71
CA LEU A 264 17.10 -0.64 4.20
C LEU A 264 17.05 -0.61 2.66
N THR A 265 17.73 -1.56 2.02
CA THR A 265 17.74 -1.69 0.56
C THR A 265 16.35 -1.94 0.01
N TRP A 266 15.60 -2.87 0.63
CA TRP A 266 14.22 -3.16 0.26
C TRP A 266 13.32 -1.93 0.40
N TRP A 267 13.36 -1.23 1.54
CA TRP A 267 12.51 -0.06 1.82
C TRP A 267 12.83 1.09 0.85
N GLN A 268 14.12 1.32 0.56
CA GLN A 268 14.56 2.31 -0.43
C GLN A 268 14.05 2.01 -1.85
N SER A 269 13.72 0.76 -2.17
CA SER A 269 13.10 0.40 -3.46
C SER A 269 11.57 0.63 -3.53
N GLN A 270 10.95 0.96 -2.40
CA GLN A 270 9.49 1.09 -2.31
C GLN A 270 9.00 2.44 -2.86
N ALA A 271 7.84 2.43 -3.52
CA ALA A 271 7.21 3.66 -4.03
C ALA A 271 6.54 4.50 -2.92
N LYS A 272 6.24 3.88 -1.78
CA LYS A 272 5.52 4.44 -0.63
C LYS A 272 6.36 4.41 0.64
N GLN A 273 7.60 4.88 0.52
CA GLN A 273 8.57 4.93 1.62
C GLN A 273 8.04 5.67 2.84
N ASP A 274 7.29 6.75 2.63
CA ASP A 274 6.73 7.59 3.68
C ASP A 274 5.69 6.85 4.52
N ASP A 275 4.71 6.22 3.88
CA ASP A 275 3.67 5.44 4.57
C ASP A 275 4.30 4.25 5.35
N LEU A 276 5.37 3.64 4.80
CA LEU A 276 6.12 2.55 5.45
C LEU A 276 6.98 3.03 6.62
N ALA A 277 7.64 4.18 6.47
CA ALA A 277 8.47 4.79 7.49
C ALA A 277 7.65 5.14 8.73
N ASP A 278 6.45 5.66 8.50
CA ASP A 278 5.51 6.01 9.55
C ASP A 278 5.12 4.81 10.42
N ALA A 279 4.84 3.65 9.82
CA ALA A 279 4.59 2.41 10.56
C ALA A 279 5.83 1.95 11.35
N PHE A 280 7.00 1.90 10.72
CA PHE A 280 8.24 1.45 11.39
C PHE A 280 8.63 2.37 12.56
N LEU A 281 8.53 3.69 12.41
CA LEU A 281 8.88 4.63 13.47
C LEU A 281 7.94 4.55 14.68
N MET A 282 6.69 4.12 14.50
CA MET A 282 5.79 3.83 15.62
C MET A 282 6.22 2.57 16.39
N CYS A 283 6.77 1.55 15.70
CA CYS A 283 7.40 0.41 16.36
C CYS A 283 8.62 0.85 17.17
N VAL A 284 9.51 1.65 16.57
CA VAL A 284 10.73 2.14 17.24
C VAL A 284 10.41 2.96 18.48
N ASP A 285 9.45 3.88 18.41
CA ASP A 285 9.03 4.71 19.56
C ASP A 285 8.51 3.87 20.73
N ALA A 286 7.88 2.73 20.45
CA ALA A 286 7.35 1.84 21.48
C ALA A 286 8.38 0.82 21.99
N GLY A 287 9.18 0.26 21.09
CA GLY A 287 10.14 -0.80 21.36
C GLY A 287 11.44 -0.30 21.98
N GLY A 288 11.87 0.93 21.66
CA GLY A 288 13.13 1.51 22.11
C GLY A 288 13.15 2.08 23.52
N GLY A 289 12.13 1.85 24.34
CA GLY A 289 11.97 2.52 25.63
C GLY A 289 11.56 3.98 25.42
N GLY A 290 10.26 4.26 25.47
CA GLY A 290 9.77 5.62 25.48
C GLY A 290 10.16 6.31 26.78
N HIS A 291 11.23 7.11 26.71
CA HIS A 291 11.78 7.99 27.75
C HIS A 291 12.60 7.34 28.86
#